data_AF-A0A432S4U1-F1
#
_entry.id   AF-A0A432S4U1-F1
#
_cell.length_a   1.000
_cell.length_b   1.000
_cell.length_c   1.000
_cell.angle_alpha   90.00
_cell.angle_beta   90.00
_cell.angle_gamma   90.00
#
_symmetry.space_group_name_H-M   'P 1'
#
loop_
_entity.id
_entity.type
_entity.pdbx_description
1 polymer ?
#
loop_
_entity_poly.entity_id
_entity_poly.type
_entity_poly.pdbx_seq_one_letter_code
_entity_poly.pdbx_strand_id
1 'polypeptide(L)' 'FFYNKLVPPTRNHFPSMYYDIQTGKRTEIDALNGAIVKLAEKVGIKAPTNETIVNLIKFKEIRRDS' A
#
# COMPACT_ATOMS: atom_id res chain seq x y z
N PHE A 1 -27.20 4.29 3.15
CA PHE A 1 -27.11 4.14 1.68
C PHE A 1 -25.68 4.00 1.13
N PHE A 2 -24.60 4.35 1.86
CA PHE A 2 -23.21 4.14 1.39
C PHE A 2 -22.58 2.79 1.78
N TYR A 3 -23.01 2.19 2.90
CA TYR A 3 -22.38 0.99 3.49
C TYR A 3 -22.92 -0.38 3.02
N ASN A 4 -23.97 -0.42 2.18
CA ASN A 4 -24.64 -1.69 1.83
C ASN A 4 -24.02 -2.47 0.66
N LYS A 5 -22.95 -1.95 0.04
CA LYS A 5 -22.16 -2.64 -0.99
C LYS A 5 -20.68 -2.28 -0.82
N LEU A 6 -20.04 -2.85 0.20
CA LEU A 6 -18.63 -2.58 0.52
C LEU A 6 -17.63 -3.53 -0.15
N VAL A 7 -18.09 -4.45 -0.99
CA VAL A 7 -17.20 -5.25 -1.83
C VAL A 7 -17.51 -4.89 -3.27
N PRO A 8 -16.64 -4.14 -3.97
CA PRO A 8 -16.78 -4.01 -5.41
C PRO A 8 -16.79 -5.42 -6.03
N PRO A 9 -17.44 -5.64 -7.19
CA PRO A 9 -17.52 -6.97 -7.84
C PRO A 9 -16.14 -7.58 -8.20
N THR A 10 -15.06 -6.89 -7.89
CA THR A 10 -13.66 -7.28 -7.92
C THR A 10 -13.25 -8.31 -6.86
N ARG A 11 -14.14 -9.24 -6.45
CA ARG A 11 -13.76 -10.34 -5.55
C ARG A 11 -12.56 -11.14 -6.07
N ASN A 12 -12.44 -11.20 -7.40
CA ASN A 12 -11.36 -11.90 -8.10
C ASN A 12 -10.27 -10.96 -8.63
N HIS A 13 -10.41 -9.64 -8.50
CA HIS A 13 -9.42 -8.69 -9.00
C HIS A 13 -8.51 -8.26 -7.84
N PHE A 14 -7.29 -8.74 -7.88
CA PHE A 14 -6.26 -8.33 -6.93
C PHE A 14 -5.73 -6.93 -7.30
N PRO A 15 -5.31 -6.12 -6.33
CA PRO A 15 -4.70 -4.82 -6.61
C PRO A 15 -3.39 -4.96 -7.41
N SER A 16 -3.00 -3.95 -8.18
CA SER A 16 -1.74 -3.94 -8.96
C SER A 16 -0.53 -4.31 -8.10
N MET A 17 -0.42 -3.72 -6.91
CA MET A 17 0.66 -4.01 -5.96
C MET A 17 0.75 -5.49 -5.56
N TYR A 18 -0.36 -6.23 -5.55
CA TYR A 18 -0.32 -7.68 -5.32
C TYR A 18 0.44 -8.37 -6.45
N TYR A 19 0.16 -8.02 -7.71
CA TYR A 19 0.86 -8.57 -8.86
C TYR A 19 2.33 -8.15 -8.91
N ASP A 20 2.65 -6.91 -8.54
CA ASP A 20 4.04 -6.44 -8.45
C ASP A 20 4.83 -7.27 -7.44
N ILE A 21 4.27 -7.48 -6.25
CA ILE A 21 4.88 -8.36 -5.24
C ILE A 21 5.00 -9.79 -5.75
N GLN A 22 3.98 -10.33 -6.42
CA GLN A 22 4.01 -11.70 -6.96
C GLN A 22 5.03 -11.87 -8.09
N THR A 23 5.29 -10.82 -8.87
CA THR A 23 6.22 -10.84 -10.01
C THR A 23 7.61 -10.27 -9.69
N GLY A 24 7.85 -9.84 -8.45
CA GLY A 24 9.14 -9.29 -8.02
C GLY A 24 9.44 -7.90 -8.60
N LYS A 25 8.40 -7.16 -8.99
CA LYS A 25 8.53 -5.77 -9.44
C LYS A 25 8.46 -4.84 -8.25
N ARG A 26 9.04 -3.65 -8.41
CA ARG A 26 8.79 -2.54 -7.48
C ARG A 26 7.31 -2.15 -7.51
N THR A 27 6.76 -1.91 -6.33
CA THR A 27 5.38 -1.49 -6.15
C THR A 27 5.26 0.04 -6.16
N GLU A 28 4.03 0.53 -6.26
CA GLU A 28 3.70 1.96 -6.15
C GLU A 28 3.53 2.43 -4.69
N ILE A 29 4.01 1.67 -3.69
CA ILE A 29 3.78 1.94 -2.26
C ILE A 29 4.18 3.35 -1.82
N ASP A 30 5.29 3.87 -2.37
CA ASP A 30 5.80 5.21 -2.04
C ASP A 30 4.91 6.35 -2.58
N ALA A 31 4.24 6.11 -3.70
CA ALA A 31 3.31 7.08 -4.31
C ALA A 31 1.93 7.02 -3.66
N LEU A 32 1.55 5.88 -3.07
CA LEU A 32 0.28 5.67 -2.39
C LEU A 32 0.39 5.99 -0.89
N ASN A 33 0.57 4.98 -0.04
CA ASN A 33 0.65 5.16 1.41
C ASN A 33 1.86 6.05 1.80
N GLY A 34 2.97 5.95 1.07
CA GLY A 34 4.15 6.79 1.31
C GLY A 34 3.88 8.28 1.09
N ALA A 35 2.98 8.64 0.16
CA ALA A 35 2.58 10.03 -0.03
C ALA A 35 1.76 10.54 1.18
N ILE A 36 0.91 9.69 1.75
CA ILE A 36 0.14 10.04 2.97
C ILE A 36 1.08 10.27 4.15
N VAL A 37 2.10 9.42 4.33
CA VAL A 37 3.12 9.62 5.38
C VAL A 37 3.82 10.97 5.20
N LYS A 38 4.30 11.27 3.99
CA LYS A 38 4.95 12.57 3.69
C LYS A 38 4.03 13.76 3.93
N LEU A 39 2.75 13.64 3.61
CA LEU A 39 1.77 14.70 3.87
C LEU A 39 1.51 14.87 5.37
N ALA A 40 1.42 13.78 6.13
CA ALA A 40 1.24 13.80 7.57
C ALA A 40 2.43 14.50 8.27
N GLU A 41 3.66 14.15 7.88
CA GLU A 41 4.89 14.79 8.37
C GLU A 41 4.90 16.30 8.11
N LYS A 42 4.49 16.73 6.92
CA LYS A 42 4.44 18.16 6.55
C LYS A 42 3.50 18.99 7.41
N VAL A 43 2.42 18.38 7.93
CA VAL A 43 1.45 19.06 8.79
C VAL A 43 1.63 18.73 10.27
N GLY A 44 2.72 18.04 10.64
CA GLY A 44 3.07 17.75 12.03
C GLY A 44 2.20 16.67 12.69
N ILE A 45 1.56 15.79 11.92
CA ILE A 45 0.79 14.66 12.44
C ILE A 45 1.43 13.33 12.04
N LYS A 46 1.06 12.25 12.74
CA LYS A 46 1.54 10.89 12.44
C LYS A 46 0.54 10.13 11.58
N ALA A 47 1.04 9.23 10.73
CA ALA A 47 0.22 8.32 9.94
C ALA A 47 0.63 6.85 10.22
N PRO A 48 0.53 6.37 11.48
CA PRO A 48 1.18 5.14 11.93
C PRO A 48 0.74 3.89 11.15
N THR A 49 -0.52 3.82 10.73
CA THR A 49 -1.02 2.72 9.90
C THR A 49 -0.41 2.75 8.50
N ASN A 50 -0.31 3.93 7.88
CA ASN A 50 0.33 4.07 6.56
C ASN A 50 1.83 3.76 6.64
N GLU A 51 2.51 4.25 7.67
CA GLU A 51 3.92 3.94 7.95
C GLU A 51 4.14 2.43 8.07
N THR A 52 3.29 1.74 8.84
CA THR A 52 3.35 0.29 9.00
C THR A 52 3.18 -0.43 7.67
N ILE A 53 2.18 -0.04 6.86
CA ILE A 53 1.94 -0.65 5.55
C ILE A 53 3.15 -0.43 4.62
N VAL A 54 3.68 0.79 4.55
CA VAL A 54 4.87 1.10 3.73
C VAL A 54 6.04 0.20 4.11
N ASN A 55 6.32 0.08 5.41
CA ASN A 55 7.44 -0.73 5.90
C ASN A 55 7.27 -2.22 5.58
N LEU A 56 6.06 -2.76 5.73
CA LEU A 56 5.79 -4.17 5.41
C LEU A 56 5.95 -4.49 3.92
N ILE A 57 5.52 -3.59 3.04
CA ILE A 57 5.65 -3.79 1.59
C ILE A 57 7.11 -3.67 1.17
N LYS A 58 7.83 -2.63 1.64
CA LYS A 58 9.28 -2.48 1.37
C LYS A 58 10.09 -3.69 1.85
N PHE A 59 9.76 -4.23 3.02
CA PHE A 59 10.37 -5.45 3.51
C PHE A 59 10.13 -6.64 2.57
N LYS A 60 8.91 -6.79 2.04
CA LYS A 60 8.58 -7.84 1.06
C LYS A 60 9.30 -7.66 -0.28
N GLU A 61 9.52 -6.42 -0.73
CA GLU A 61 10.31 -6.12 -1.93
C GLU A 61 11.77 -6.55 -1.74
N ILE A 62 12.42 -6.12 -0.66
CA ILE A 62 13.84 -6.42 -0.38
C ILE A 62 14.10 -7.93 -0.28
N ARG A 63 13.21 -8.68 0.38
CA ARG A 63 13.40 -10.11 0.66
C ARG A 63 13.31 -11.00 -0.59
N ARG A 64 12.90 -10.48 -1.74
CA ARG A 64 12.92 -11.18 -3.04
C ARG A 64 14.15 -10.86 -3.88
N ASP A 65 14.81 -9.73 -3.62
CA ASP A 65 16.03 -9.30 -4.32
C ASP A 65 17.31 -9.91 -3.71
N SER A 66 17.19 -10.65 -2.60
CA SER A 66 18.28 -11.34 -1.87
C SER A 66 18.25 -12.84 -2.10
#